data_AF-A0A2E0R8J0-F1
#
_entry.id   AF-A0A2E0R8J0-F1
#
_cell.length_a   1.000
_cell.length_b   1.000
_cell.length_c   1.000
_cell.angle_alpha   90.00
_cell.angle_beta   90.00
_cell.angle_gamma   90.00
#
_symmetry.space_group_name_H-M   'P 1'
#
loop_
_entity.id
_entity.type
_entity.pdbx_description
1 polymer ?
#
loop_
_entity_poly.entity_id
_entity_poly.type
_entity_poly.pdbx_seq_one_letter_code
_entity_poly.pdbx_strand_id
1 'polypeptide(L)'
;MPYKTKPRPYKKEYQQQKKRGEHAARMERQRARRKIDKEGVDKNKNGKADKREGKDVSHKKALSKGGSNKDGVRIESKAKNRSRNYKKKKKVVARKKK
;
A
#
# COMPACT_ATOMS: atom_id res chain seq x y z
N MET A 1 -10.47 -30.01 17.35
CA MET A 1 -9.92 -28.65 17.45
C MET A 1 -8.76 -28.68 18.44
N PRO A 2 -7.58 -28.09 18.15
CA PRO A 2 -6.47 -28.13 19.10
C PRO A 2 -6.88 -27.35 20.36
N TYR A 3 -6.97 -28.06 21.48
CA TYR A 3 -7.37 -27.50 22.78
C TYR A 3 -6.35 -26.43 23.20
N LYS A 4 -6.82 -25.18 23.34
CA LYS A 4 -6.00 -24.09 23.87
C LYS A 4 -5.90 -24.24 25.39
N THR A 5 -4.85 -24.90 25.84
CA THR A 5 -4.50 -25.05 27.26
C THR A 5 -4.13 -23.74 27.96
N LYS A 6 -3.93 -22.63 27.22
CA LYS A 6 -3.59 -21.31 27.77
C LYS A 6 -4.37 -20.18 27.07
N PRO A 7 -4.84 -19.16 27.82
CA PRO A 7 -5.48 -17.99 27.22
C PRO A 7 -4.48 -17.23 26.34
N ARG A 8 -4.98 -16.66 25.22
CA ARG A 8 -4.17 -15.89 24.28
C ARG A 8 -3.54 -14.67 25.01
N PRO A 9 -2.21 -14.47 24.98
CA PRO A 9 -1.55 -13.41 25.74
C PRO A 9 -1.66 -12.04 25.07
N TYR A 10 -2.86 -11.45 25.08
CA TYR A 10 -3.19 -10.18 24.42
C TYR A 10 -2.22 -9.03 24.75
N LYS A 11 -1.81 -8.90 26.02
CA LYS A 11 -0.87 -7.86 26.47
C LYS A 11 0.48 -7.96 25.75
N LYS A 12 1.01 -9.18 25.61
CA LYS A 12 2.29 -9.46 24.93
C LYS A 12 2.17 -9.18 23.43
N GLU A 13 1.07 -9.59 22.80
CA GLU A 13 0.82 -9.34 21.37
C GLU A 13 0.70 -7.85 21.06
N TYR A 14 0.01 -7.09 21.91
CA TYR A 14 -0.13 -5.66 21.77
C TYR A 14 1.23 -4.93 21.91
N GLN A 15 2.05 -5.32 22.88
CA GLN A 15 3.40 -4.77 22.99
C GLN A 15 4.27 -5.10 21.78
N GLN A 16 4.20 -6.33 21.26
CA GLN A 16 4.90 -6.68 20.01
C GLN A 16 4.41 -5.84 18.82
N GLN A 17 3.11 -5.59 18.72
CA GLN A 17 2.54 -4.74 17.67
C GLN A 17 3.06 -3.30 17.77
N LYS A 18 3.11 -2.74 18.98
CA LYS A 18 3.71 -1.42 19.22
C LYS A 18 5.17 -1.38 18.83
N LYS A 19 5.96 -2.38 19.25
CA LYS A 19 7.40 -2.48 18.93
C LYS A 19 7.67 -2.52 17.42
N ARG A 20 6.78 -3.12 16.62
CA ARG A 20 6.93 -3.17 15.15
C ARG A 20 6.64 -1.84 14.45
N GLY A 21 5.94 -0.89 15.08
CA GLY A 21 5.66 0.44 14.49
C GLY A 21 4.78 0.44 13.22
N GLU A 22 4.25 -0.71 12.80
CA GLU A 22 3.53 -0.86 11.52
C GLU A 22 2.22 -0.07 11.45
N HIS A 23 1.64 0.28 12.60
CA HIS A 23 0.32 0.91 12.67
C HIS A 23 0.26 2.23 11.87
N ALA A 24 1.28 3.08 12.00
CA ALA A 24 1.34 4.35 11.29
C ALA A 24 1.35 4.14 9.77
N ALA A 25 2.21 3.24 9.27
CA ALA A 25 2.30 2.92 7.85
C ALA A 25 0.99 2.30 7.30
N ARG A 26 0.31 1.46 8.09
CA ARG A 26 -1.02 0.92 7.71
C ARG A 26 -2.06 2.02 7.60
N MET A 27 -2.11 2.93 8.58
CA MET A 27 -3.02 4.08 8.57
C MET A 27 -2.74 4.98 7.37
N GLU A 28 -1.48 5.17 7.01
CA GLU A 28 -1.10 5.98 5.86
C GLU A 28 -1.58 5.37 4.53
N ARG A 29 -1.44 4.05 4.34
CA ARG A 29 -2.04 3.36 3.18
C ARG A 29 -3.55 3.52 3.13
N GLN A 30 -4.21 3.43 4.29
CA GLN A 30 -5.66 3.60 4.34
C GLN A 30 -6.09 5.03 4.02
N ARG A 31 -5.36 6.04 4.49
CA ARG A 31 -5.59 7.45 4.11
C ARG A 31 -5.45 7.65 2.60
N ALA A 32 -4.44 7.06 1.96
CA ALA A 32 -4.27 7.14 0.50
C ALA A 32 -5.46 6.51 -0.24
N ARG A 33 -5.88 5.32 0.20
CA ARG A 33 -7.03 4.60 -0.35
C ARG A 33 -8.31 5.43 -0.24
N ARG A 34 -8.63 5.92 0.95
CA ARG A 34 -9.82 6.75 1.21
C ARG A 34 -9.80 8.05 0.42
N LYS A 35 -8.64 8.70 0.29
CA LYS A 35 -8.50 9.91 -0.53
C LYS A 35 -8.85 9.63 -1.99
N ILE A 36 -8.31 8.54 -2.55
CA ILE A 36 -8.62 8.11 -3.92
C ILE A 36 -10.09 7.79 -4.11
N ASP A 37 -10.71 7.10 -3.15
CA ASP A 37 -12.14 6.77 -3.22
C ASP A 37 -13.02 8.03 -3.11
N LYS A 38 -12.61 9.00 -2.27
CA LYS A 38 -13.35 10.26 -2.08
C LYS A 38 -13.26 11.19 -3.29
N GLU A 39 -12.09 11.28 -3.92
CA GLU A 39 -11.86 12.15 -5.10
C GLU A 39 -12.22 11.45 -6.42
N GLY A 40 -12.38 10.14 -6.40
CA GLY A 40 -12.65 9.34 -7.58
C GLY A 40 -14.13 9.31 -7.94
N VAL A 41 -14.40 9.19 -9.24
CA VAL A 41 -15.75 8.90 -9.72
C VAL A 41 -16.02 7.43 -9.46
N ASP A 42 -17.18 7.17 -8.86
CA ASP A 42 -17.77 5.85 -8.64
C ASP A 42 -19.05 5.79 -9.48
N LYS A 43 -18.96 5.18 -10.67
CA LYS A 43 -20.12 5.06 -11.57
C LYS A 43 -20.98 3.83 -11.23
N ASN A 44 -20.40 2.83 -10.58
CA ASN A 44 -21.06 1.56 -10.30
C ASN A 44 -21.65 1.48 -8.87
N LYS A 45 -21.56 2.57 -8.10
CA LYS A 45 -22.14 2.77 -6.76
C LYS A 45 -21.70 1.74 -5.73
N ASN A 46 -20.48 1.21 -5.85
CA ASN A 46 -19.98 0.19 -4.92
C ASN A 46 -19.15 0.77 -3.76
N GLY A 47 -19.04 2.09 -3.66
CA GLY A 47 -18.30 2.79 -2.62
C GLY A 47 -16.78 2.81 -2.85
N LYS A 48 -16.34 2.51 -4.07
CA LYS A 48 -14.93 2.50 -4.47
C LYS A 48 -14.78 3.24 -5.79
N ALA A 49 -13.75 4.07 -5.88
CA ALA A 49 -13.47 4.74 -7.15
C ALA A 49 -13.18 3.72 -8.25
N ASP A 50 -13.82 3.89 -9.42
CA ASP A 50 -13.63 3.04 -10.62
C ASP A 50 -12.14 2.92 -10.97
N LYS A 51 -11.40 4.03 -10.80
CA LYS A 51 -9.95 4.09 -11.04
C LYS A 51 -9.16 3.11 -10.18
N ARG A 52 -9.65 2.75 -8.98
CA ARG A 52 -9.01 1.84 -8.01
C ARG A 52 -9.48 0.39 -8.18
N GLU A 53 -10.50 0.13 -8.99
CA GLU A 53 -10.98 -1.22 -9.22
C GLU A 53 -9.94 -2.07 -9.95
N GLY A 54 -9.73 -3.30 -9.46
CA GLY A 54 -8.68 -4.19 -9.96
C GLY A 54 -7.23 -3.71 -9.79
N LYS A 55 -7.00 -2.49 -9.29
CA LYS A 55 -5.68 -1.84 -9.23
C LYS A 55 -5.21 -1.65 -7.79
N ASP A 56 -3.89 -1.56 -7.65
CA ASP A 56 -3.20 -1.27 -6.41
C ASP A 56 -2.86 0.21 -6.29
N VAL A 57 -2.87 0.68 -5.04
CA VAL A 57 -2.39 2.00 -4.64
C VAL A 57 -0.93 1.86 -4.24
N SER A 58 -0.02 2.44 -5.02
CA SER A 58 1.42 2.38 -4.78
C SER A 58 2.01 3.74 -4.45
N HIS A 59 2.88 3.78 -3.45
CA HIS A 59 3.61 4.98 -3.08
C HIS A 59 4.82 5.18 -3.99
N LYS A 60 5.06 6.41 -4.45
CA LYS A 60 6.26 6.74 -5.24
C LYS A 60 7.55 6.48 -4.44
N LYS A 61 7.54 6.83 -3.16
CA LYS A 61 8.57 6.46 -2.17
C LYS A 61 7.96 5.42 -1.22
N ALA A 62 8.61 4.28 -1.06
CA ALA A 62 8.08 3.21 -0.21
C ALA A 62 7.98 3.67 1.25
N LEU A 63 6.88 3.31 1.93
CA LEU A 63 6.68 3.60 3.35
C LEU A 63 7.81 3.02 4.23
N SER A 64 8.32 1.84 3.87
CA SER A 64 9.47 1.22 4.54
C SER A 64 10.79 1.99 4.38
N LYS A 65 10.86 2.92 3.42
CA LYS A 65 12.01 3.79 3.16
C LYS A 65 11.75 5.23 3.63
N GLY A 66 10.81 5.42 4.55
CA GLY A 66 10.41 6.76 5.05
C GLY A 66 9.68 7.61 4.00
N GLY A 67 8.93 6.96 3.11
CA GLY A 67 7.98 7.65 2.22
C GLY A 67 6.64 7.91 2.90
N SER A 68 5.87 8.83 2.33
CA SER A 68 4.56 9.26 2.82
C SER A 68 3.57 9.45 1.67
N ASN A 69 2.30 9.70 2.00
CA ASN A 69 1.28 10.06 1.02
C ASN A 69 1.57 11.40 0.33
N LYS A 70 2.37 12.28 0.95
CA LYS A 70 2.76 13.59 0.40
C LYS A 70 3.74 13.45 -0.77
N ASP A 71 4.60 12.43 -0.74
CA ASP A 71 5.55 12.14 -1.83
C ASP A 71 4.84 11.74 -3.13
N GLY A 72 3.56 11.38 -3.02
CA GLY A 72 2.69 11.07 -4.13
C GLY A 72 2.40 9.57 -4.27
N VAL A 73 1.22 9.31 -4.78
CA VAL A 73 0.64 7.98 -4.91
C VAL A 73 0.28 7.72 -6.37
N ARG A 74 0.42 6.48 -6.82
CA ARG A 74 0.03 6.02 -8.16
C ARG A 74 -0.97 4.90 -8.04
N ILE A 75 -1.83 4.81 -9.05
CA ILE A 75 -2.75 3.69 -9.23
C ILE A 75 -2.25 2.86 -10.42
N GLU A 76 -2.06 1.57 -10.22
CA GLU A 76 -1.51 0.69 -11.25
C GLU A 76 -1.94 -0.77 -11.06
N SER A 77 -1.70 -1.61 -12.06
CA SER A 77 -2.03 -3.04 -11.95
C SER A 77 -1.19 -3.73 -10.87
N LYS A 78 -1.80 -4.72 -10.20
CA LYS A 78 -1.15 -5.55 -9.17
C LYS A 78 0.18 -6.15 -9.65
N ALA A 79 0.19 -6.69 -10.87
CA ALA A 79 1.38 -7.30 -11.47
C ALA A 79 2.53 -6.29 -11.60
N LYS A 80 2.24 -5.07 -12.06
CA LYS A 80 3.25 -4.00 -12.21
C LYS A 80 3.77 -3.52 -10.86
N ASN A 81 2.90 -3.47 -9.85
CA ASN A 81 3.29 -3.13 -8.48
C ASN A 81 4.26 -4.13 -7.88
N ARG A 82 3.93 -5.42 -7.98
CA ARG A 82 4.76 -6.51 -7.49
C ARG A 82 6.11 -6.57 -8.21
N SER A 83 6.11 -6.48 -9.54
CA SER A 83 7.35 -6.59 -10.34
C SER A 83 8.32 -5.41 -10.11
N ARG A 84 7.80 -4.23 -9.77
CA ARG A 84 8.65 -3.07 -9.48
C ARG A 84 9.45 -3.25 -8.19
N ASN A 85 8.93 -4.00 -7.21
CA ASN A 85 9.57 -4.24 -5.91
C ASN A 85 10.19 -2.97 -5.27
N TYR A 86 9.41 -1.89 -5.20
CA TYR A 86 9.83 -0.58 -4.66
C TYR A 86 11.02 0.11 -5.38
N LYS A 87 11.41 -0.37 -6.57
CA LYS A 87 12.46 0.26 -7.40
C LYS A 87 11.87 1.32 -8.32
N LYS A 88 12.61 2.38 -8.64
CA LYS A 88 12.19 3.30 -9.70
C LYS A 88 12.43 2.61 -11.06
N LYS A 89 11.52 2.77 -12.03
CA LYS A 89 11.80 2.36 -13.40
C LYS A 89 13.01 3.16 -13.89
N LYS A 90 14.09 2.47 -14.27
CA LYS A 90 15.21 3.11 -14.98
C LYS A 90 14.68 3.61 -16.32
N LYS A 91 14.95 4.88 -16.67
CA LYS A 91 14.72 5.36 -18.04
C LYS A 91 15.68 4.57 -18.93
N VAL A 92 15.14 3.81 -19.88
CA VAL A 92 15.95 3.18 -20.92
C VAL A 92 16.35 4.33 -21.84
N VAL A 93 17.61 4.77 -21.76
CA VAL A 93 18.15 5.73 -22.73
C VAL A 93 18.30 4.95 -24.03
N ALA A 94 17.54 5.32 -25.05
CA ALA A 94 17.66 4.70 -26.36
C ALA A 94 19.12 4.86 -26.83
N ARG A 95 19.82 3.74 -26.99
CA ARG A 95 21.17 3.73 -27.55
C ARG A 95 21.03 4.18 -29.00
N LYS A 96 21.48 5.40 -29.32
CA LYS A 96 21.57 5.88 -30.70
C LYS A 96 22.39 4.83 -31.48
N LYS A 97 21.75 4.16 -32.45
CA LYS A 97 22.49 3.32 -33.40
C LYS A 97 23.46 4.25 -34.13
N LYS A 98 24.74 3.94 -34.06
CA LYS A 98 25.78 4.58 -34.86
C LYS A 98 25.81 3.87 -36.22
#